data_AF-A0A2V5STP6-F1
#
_entry.id   AF-A0A2V5STP6-F1
#
_cell.length_a   1.000
_cell.length_b   1.000
_cell.length_c   1.000
_cell.angle_alpha   90.00
_cell.angle_beta   90.00
_cell.angle_gamma   90.00
#
_symmetry.space_group_name_H-M   'P 1'
#
loop_
_entity.id
_entity.type
_entity.pdbx_description
1 polymer ?
#
loop_
_entity_poly.entity_id
_entity_poly.type
_entity_poly.pdbx_seq_one_letter_code
_entity_poly.pdbx_strand_id
1 'polypeptide(L)' 'FIRQRGCDLAEGQRIVAKGQRLRAATIALLASQGFAEVTVGGEVNAAIISTGDELVKPGEKLDPGQIYESNSP' A
#
# COMPACT_ATOMS: atom_id res chain seq x y z
N PHE A 1 -24.91 -20.44 27.58
CA PHE A 1 -23.71 -20.66 26.73
C PHE A 1 -22.60 -19.77 27.26
N ILE A 2 -21.45 -20.33 27.63
CA ILE A 2 -20.28 -19.56 28.13
C ILE A 2 -19.17 -19.74 27.11
N ARG A 3 -18.58 -18.63 26.63
CA ARG A 3 -17.42 -18.67 25.74
C ARG A 3 -16.17 -18.97 26.56
N GLN A 4 -15.40 -19.96 26.13
CA GLN A 4 -14.14 -20.30 26.78
C GLN A 4 -13.08 -19.23 26.49
N ARG A 5 -12.12 -19.09 27.41
CA ARG A 5 -10.95 -18.24 27.19
C ARG A 5 -10.24 -18.67 25.90
N GLY A 6 -9.90 -17.70 25.05
CA GLY A 6 -9.20 -17.95 23.79
C GLY A 6 -10.07 -18.54 22.67
N CYS A 7 -11.40 -18.47 22.79
CA CYS A 7 -12.30 -19.02 21.75
C CYS A 7 -12.23 -18.30 20.40
N ASP A 8 -11.67 -17.08 20.36
CA ASP A 8 -11.49 -16.29 19.14
C ASP A 8 -10.02 -16.32 18.70
N LEU A 9 -9.11 -16.05 19.63
CA LEU A 9 -7.66 -16.14 19.44
C LEU A 9 -7.01 -16.80 20.66
N ALA A 10 -6.18 -17.80 20.40
CA ALA A 10 -5.33 -18.41 21.42
C ALA A 10 -4.01 -17.65 21.58
N GLU A 11 -3.39 -17.79 22.75
CA GLU A 11 -2.04 -17.28 22.99
C GLU A 11 -1.05 -17.93 22.02
N GLY A 12 -0.15 -17.13 21.43
CA GLY A 12 0.80 -17.59 20.42
C GLY A 12 0.19 -17.86 19.03
N GLN A 13 -1.13 -17.73 18.86
CA GLN A 13 -1.76 -17.85 17.55
C GLN A 13 -1.31 -16.70 16.64
N ARG A 14 -0.88 -17.05 15.43
CA ARG A 14 -0.47 -16.07 14.43
C ARG A 14 -1.68 -15.25 13.96
N ILE A 15 -1.62 -13.94 14.16
CA ILE A 15 -2.65 -12.99 13.67
C ILE A 15 -2.36 -12.58 12.22
N VAL A 16 -1.09 -12.30 11.89
CA VAL A 16 -0.66 -11.80 10.57
C VAL A 16 0.60 -12.53 10.13
N ALA A 17 0.69 -12.89 8.84
CA ALA A 17 1.91 -13.43 8.25
C ALA A 17 2.84 -12.32 7.72
N LYS A 18 4.15 -12.58 7.65
CA LYS A 18 5.10 -11.65 7.03
C LYS A 18 4.71 -11.38 5.57
N GLY A 19 4.71 -10.11 5.16
CA GLY A 19 4.34 -9.69 3.81
C GLY A 19 2.83 -9.60 3.58
N GLN A 20 2.00 -9.96 4.56
CA GLN A 20 0.55 -9.78 4.45
C GLN A 20 0.20 -8.30 4.53
N ARG A 21 -0.55 -7.81 3.55
CA ARG A 21 -1.04 -6.42 3.54
C ARG A 21 -1.99 -6.19 4.71
N LEU A 22 -1.66 -5.20 5.54
CA LEU A 22 -2.54 -4.74 6.61
C LEU A 22 -3.76 -4.02 6.03
N ARG A 23 -4.95 -4.44 6.44
CA ARG A 23 -6.24 -3.79 6.13
C ARG A 23 -6.88 -3.31 7.43
N ALA A 24 -7.93 -2.48 7.33
CA ALA A 24 -8.64 -1.94 8.49
C ALA A 24 -9.02 -3.01 9.53
N ALA A 25 -9.57 -4.15 9.09
CA ALA A 25 -9.94 -5.25 9.98
C ALA A 25 -8.72 -5.85 10.72
N THR A 26 -7.59 -6.01 10.04
CA THR A 26 -6.35 -6.52 10.64
C THR A 26 -5.78 -5.54 11.66
N ILE A 27 -5.85 -4.23 11.38
CA ILE A 27 -5.42 -3.17 12.30
C ILE A 27 -6.30 -3.19 13.56
N ALA A 28 -7.62 -3.27 13.40
CA ALA A 28 -8.55 -3.35 14.52
C ALA A 28 -8.29 -4.60 15.39
N LEU A 29 -8.00 -5.74 14.76
CA LEU A 29 -7.65 -6.97 15.48
C LEU A 29 -6.34 -6.82 16.26
N LEU A 30 -5.28 -6.26 15.65
CA LEU A 30 -4.02 -6.02 16.34
C LEU A 30 -4.21 -5.07 17.53
N ALA A 31 -4.96 -3.99 17.36
CA ALA A 31 -5.26 -3.05 18.43
C ALA A 31 -6.05 -3.72 19.58
N SER A 32 -7.02 -4.59 19.26
CA SER A 32 -7.80 -5.31 20.28
C SER A 32 -6.96 -6.32 21.07
N GLN A 33 -5.84 -6.79 20.51
CA GLN A 33 -4.86 -7.63 21.21
C GLN A 33 -3.78 -6.82 21.95
N GLY A 34 -3.87 -5.48 21.98
CA GLY A 34 -2.96 -4.61 22.73
C GLY A 34 -1.69 -4.20 21.99
N PHE A 35 -1.59 -4.43 20.68
CA PHE A 35 -0.47 -3.93 19.87
C PHE A 35 -0.68 -2.45 19.52
N ALA A 36 0.07 -1.56 20.18
CA ALA A 36 0.06 -0.12 19.89
C ALA A 36 0.81 0.24 18.60
N GLU A 37 1.88 -0.51 18.30
CA GLU A 37 2.73 -0.32 17.13
C GLU A 37 3.08 -1.67 16.51
N VAL A 38 3.29 -1.69 15.19
CA VAL A 38 3.72 -2.87 14.46
C VAL A 38 4.77 -2.52 13.42
N THR A 39 5.77 -3.39 13.25
CA THR A 39 6.76 -3.25 12.20
C THR A 39 6.13 -3.59 10.85
N VAL A 40 6.22 -2.65 9.90
CA VAL A 40 5.76 -2.83 8.52
C VAL A 40 6.95 -2.82 7.56
N GLY A 41 6.72 -3.27 6.32
CA GLY A 41 7.67 -3.04 5.24
C GLY A 41 7.79 -1.54 4.96
N GLY A 42 8.98 -1.10 4.52
CA GLY A 42 9.19 0.29 4.10
C GLY A 42 8.40 0.64 2.84
N GLU A 43 8.31 1.94 2.57
CA GLU A 43 7.71 2.43 1.33
C GLU A 43 8.53 1.99 0.11
N VAL A 44 7.82 1.69 -0.98
CA VAL A 44 8.44 1.35 -2.26
C VAL A 44 8.67 2.65 -3.01
N ASN A 45 9.95 2.97 -3.27
CA ASN A 45 10.32 4.12 -4.10
C ASN A 45 10.50 3.66 -5.55
N ALA A 46 9.76 4.28 -6.48
CA ALA A 46 9.85 4.03 -7.91
C ALA A 46 9.95 5.35 -8.68
N ALA A 47 10.85 5.41 -9.67
CA ALA A 47 10.98 6.53 -10.58
C ALA A 47 10.34 6.19 -11.94
N ILE A 48 9.60 7.14 -12.51
CA ILE A 48 9.01 7.03 -13.85
C ILE A 48 9.76 8.00 -14.76
N ILE A 49 10.25 7.50 -15.90
CA ILE A 49 10.95 8.30 -16.91
C ILE A 49 10.27 8.03 -18.25
N SER A 50 9.74 9.08 -18.86
CA SER A 50 9.19 9.05 -20.21
C SER A 50 10.22 9.57 -21.20
N THR A 51 10.39 8.85 -22.31
CA THR A 51 11.35 9.17 -23.37
C THR A 51 10.64 9.16 -24.71
N GLY A 52 10.88 10.18 -25.52
CA GLY A 52 10.32 10.33 -26.85
C GLY A 52 10.43 11.79 -27.28
N ASP A 53 10.98 12.05 -28.46
CA ASP A 53 11.11 13.41 -29.00
C ASP A 53 9.73 14.01 -29.35
N GLU A 54 8.73 13.15 -29.47
CA GLU A 54 7.32 13.49 -29.66
C GLU A 54 6.61 13.94 -28.39
N LEU A 55 7.18 13.74 -27.20
CA LEU A 55 6.51 13.99 -25.92
C LEU A 55 6.74 15.42 -25.43
N VAL A 56 5.66 16.16 -25.18
CA VAL A 56 5.69 17.50 -24.55
C VAL A 56 4.92 17.54 -23.25
N LYS A 57 5.28 18.47 -22.34
CA LYS A 57 4.62 18.55 -21.03
C LYS A 57 3.19 19.12 -21.16
N PRO A 58 2.23 18.65 -20.33
CA PRO A 58 0.93 19.29 -20.23
C PRO A 58 1.06 20.81 -19.96
N GLY A 59 0.38 21.62 -20.76
CA GLY A 59 0.42 23.09 -20.67
C GLY A 59 1.42 23.78 -21.61
N GLU A 60 2.31 23.02 -22.25
CA GLU A 60 3.13 23.53 -23.36
C GLU A 60 2.36 23.46 -24.69
N LYS A 61 2.79 24.24 -25.69
CA LYS A 61 2.14 24.23 -27.01
C LYS A 61 2.63 23.01 -27.80
N LEU A 62 1.71 22.28 -28.43
CA LEU A 62 2.05 21.20 -29.36
C LEU A 62 2.52 21.73 -30.72
N ASP A 63 3.64 21.23 -31.21
CA ASP A 63 4.06 21.32 -32.61
C ASP A 63 3.58 20.11 -33.43
N PRO A 64 3.56 20.17 -34.78
CA PRO A 64 3.11 19.06 -35.62
C PRO A 64 3.88 17.76 -35.33
N GLY A 65 3.17 16.69 -35.03
CA GLY A 65 3.74 15.37 -34.73
C GLY A 65 4.05 15.13 -33.25
N GLN A 66 3.90 16.14 -32.39
CA GLN A 66 4.02 15.99 -30.95
C GLN A 66 2.70 15.57 -30.30
N ILE A 67 2.81 14.94 -29.13
CA ILE A 67 1.72 14.54 -28.25
C ILE A 67 2.09 14.90 -26.80
N TYR A 68 1.07 15.09 -25.95
CA TYR A 68 1.34 15.32 -24.54
C TYR A 68 1.83 14.05 -23.84
N GLU A 69 2.82 14.22 -22.99
CA GLU A 69 3.26 13.20 -22.03
C GLU A 69 2.09 12.89 -21.09
N SER A 70 1.77 11.60 -20.92
CA SER A 70 0.65 11.12 -20.11
C SER A 70 0.99 9.96 -19.15
N ASN A 71 2.25 9.51 -19.15
CA ASN A 71 2.72 8.41 -18.32
C ASN A 71 3.37 8.89 -17.01
N SER A 72 3.79 10.15 -16.95
CA SER A 72 4.30 10.79 -15.75
C SER A 72 3.18 11.60 -15.06
N PRO A 73 3.22 11.74 -13.72
CA PRO A 73 2.20 12.48 -12.95
C PRO A 73 2.08 13.97 -13.27
#